data_AF-A0A2D6YBJ6-F1
#
_entry.id   AF-A0A2D6YBJ6-F1
#
_cell.length_a   1.000
_cell.length_b   1.000
_cell.length_c   1.000
_cell.angle_alpha   90.00
_cell.angle_beta   90.00
_cell.angle_gamma   90.00
#
_symmetry.space_group_name_H-M   'P 1'
#
loop_
_entity.id
_entity.type
_entity.pdbx_description
1 polymer ?
#
loop_
_entity_poly.entity_id
_entity_poly.type
_entity_poly.pdbx_seq_one_letter_code
_entity_poly.pdbx_strand_id
1 'polypeptide(L)' 'MIQILITGGTFDKSYNHISGDLFFDKTHIPEMLKRSKCRLNIEVKTLMMIDSLEMSEKDITKIIEECKKTKASKIVIT' A
#
# COMPACT_ATOMS: atom_id res chain seq x y z
N MET A 1 4.33 16.36 -6.06
CA MET A 1 4.09 15.44 -4.93
C MET A 1 3.51 14.16 -5.50
N ILE A 2 4.00 13.00 -5.07
CA ILE A 2 3.51 11.68 -5.49
C ILE A 2 2.78 11.08 -4.29
N GLN A 3 1.55 10.59 -4.49
CA GLN A 3 0.84 9.82 -3.47
C GLN A 3 1.05 8.33 -3.73
N ILE A 4 1.44 7.57 -2.71
CA ILE A 4 1.37 6.11 -2.73
C ILE A 4 0.18 5.68 -1.88
N LEU A 5 -0.73 4.93 -2.49
CA LEU A 5 -1.91 4.34 -1.84
C LEU A 5 -1.67 2.83 -1.71
N ILE A 6 -1.58 2.35 -0.47
CA ILE A 6 -1.30 0.94 -0.19
C ILE A 6 -2.60 0.17 -0.04
N THR A 7 -2.70 -0.94 -0.75
CA THR A 7 -3.83 -1.88 -0.74
C THR A 7 -3.46 -3.28 -0.26
N GLY A 8 -2.16 -3.56 -0.10
CA GLY A 8 -1.63 -4.80 0.45
C GLY A 8 -0.84 -5.59 -0.60
N GLY A 9 -1.30 -6.80 -0.91
CA GLY A 9 -0.63 -7.70 -1.84
C GLY A 9 0.64 -8.35 -1.27
N THR A 10 1.30 -9.17 -2.08
CA THR A 10 2.45 -10.00 -1.67
C THR A 10 3.59 -9.19 -1.05
N PHE A 11 3.74 -7.93 -1.47
CA PHE A 11 4.79 -7.05 -1.01
C PHE A 11 4.74 -6.76 0.49
N ASP A 12 3.54 -6.77 1.08
CA ASP A 12 3.30 -6.43 2.48
C ASP A 12 2.95 -7.65 3.35
N LYS A 13 3.06 -8.87 2.80
CA LYS A 13 2.92 -10.10 3.58
C LYS A 13 4.19 -10.36 4.39
N SER A 14 4.01 -10.52 5.69
CA SER A 14 5.02 -11.03 6.62
C SER A 14 4.86 -12.53 6.81
N TYR A 15 5.97 -13.23 6.99
CA TYR A 15 5.99 -14.67 7.24
C TYR A 15 6.16 -14.95 8.73
N ASN A 16 5.25 -15.72 9.31
CA ASN A 16 5.40 -16.23 10.66
C ASN A 16 6.32 -17.46 10.63
N HIS A 17 7.56 -17.32 11.09
CA HIS A 17 8.52 -18.43 11.11
C HIS A 17 8.17 -19.58 12.07
N ILE A 18 7.19 -19.39 12.97
CA ILE A 18 6.73 -20.42 13.91
C ILE A 18 5.58 -21.23 13.31
N SER A 19 4.54 -20.56 12.80
CA SER A 19 3.35 -21.24 12.25
C SER A 19 3.45 -21.56 10.75
N GLY A 20 4.30 -20.84 10.02
CA GLY A 20 4.43 -20.93 8.57
C GLY A 20 3.42 -20.09 7.79
N ASP A 21 2.58 -19.32 8.47
CA ASP A 21 1.52 -18.54 7.82
C ASP A 21 2.04 -17.20 7.28
N LEU A 22 1.44 -16.77 6.18
CA LEU A 22 1.59 -15.41 5.65
C LEU A 22 0.47 -14.53 6.18
N PHE A 23 0.82 -13.37 6.71
CA PHE A 23 -0.14 -12.42 7.27
C PHE A 23 0.24 -10.98 6.91
N PHE A 24 -0.73 -10.09 6.96
CA PHE A 24 -0.49 -8.66 6.82
C PHE A 24 -0.28 -8.03 8.20
N ASP A 25 0.76 -7.22 8.35
CA ASP A 25 1.05 -6.48 9.59
C ASP A 25 1.11 -4.98 9.31
N LYS A 26 2.24 -4.55 8.75
CA LYS A 26 2.51 -3.16 8.39
C LYS A 26 3.13 -3.12 7.00
N THR A 27 2.92 -2.03 6.30
CA THR A 27 3.57 -1.84 5.00
C THR A 27 5.09 -1.68 5.13
N HIS A 28 5.83 -2.23 4.17
CA HIS A 28 7.28 -2.06 4.09
C HIS A 28 7.71 -0.83 3.26
N ILE A 29 6.75 -0.17 2.60
CA ILE A 29 7.03 0.94 1.66
C ILE A 29 7.82 2.09 2.30
N PRO A 30 7.48 2.62 3.49
CA PRO A 30 8.24 3.73 4.07
C PRO A 30 9.71 3.38 4.33
N GLU A 31 9.96 2.14 4.79
CA GLU A 31 11.31 1.66 5.04
C GLU A 31 12.08 1.46 3.73
N MET A 32 11.43 0.94 2.69
CA MET A 32 12.06 0.76 1.37
C MET A 32 12.39 2.09 0.70
N LEU A 33 11.53 3.11 0.81
CA LEU A 33 11.81 4.47 0.34
C LEU A 33 13.02 5.07 1.07
N LYS A 34 13.11 4.87 2.40
CA LYS A 34 14.26 5.30 3.19
C LYS A 34 15.55 4.58 2.76
N ARG A 35 15.51 3.24 2.61
CA ARG A 35 16.67 2.41 2.24
C ARG A 35 17.18 2.72 0.83
N SER A 36 16.28 2.99 -0.12
CA SER A 36 16.60 3.40 -1.49
C SER A 36 17.15 4.82 -1.61
N LYS A 37 17.20 5.58 -0.50
CA LYS A 37 17.57 7.01 -0.47
C LYS A 37 16.69 7.84 -1.43
N CYS A 38 15.41 7.50 -1.52
CA CYS A 38 14.47 8.23 -2.36
C CYS A 38 14.39 9.69 -1.88
N ARG A 39 14.53 10.64 -2.82
CA ARG A 39 14.47 12.09 -2.56
C ARG A 39 13.21 12.75 -3.13
N LEU A 40 12.33 11.95 -3.73
CA LEU A 40 11.07 12.46 -4.26
C LEU A 40 10.15 12.87 -3.11
N ASN A 41 9.36 13.92 -3.32
CA ASN A 41 8.31 14.32 -2.38
C ASN A 41 7.14 13.33 -2.49
N ILE A 42 7.15 12.34 -1.58
CA ILE A 42 6.19 11.23 -1.54
C ILE A 42 5.39 11.29 -0.24
N GLU A 43 4.06 11.14 -0.38
CA GLU A 43 3.14 10.90 0.74
C GLU A 43 2.60 9.47 0.63
N VAL A 44 2.59 8.74 1.74
CA VAL A 44 2.15 7.33 1.81
C VAL A 44 0.88 7.24 2.63
N LYS A 45 -0.14 6.56 2.11
CA LYS A 45 -1.41 6.33 2.81
C LYS A 45 -1.85 4.89 2.63
N THR A 46 -2.05 4.18 3.74
CA THR A 46 -2.61 2.83 3.73
C THR A 46 -4.13 2.90 3.68
N LEU A 47 -4.73 2.28 2.67
CA LEU A 47 -6.19 2.18 2.52
C LEU A 47 -6.74 0.88 3.07
N MET A 48 -6.00 -0.20 2.86
CA MET A 48 -6.31 -1.57 3.25
C MET A 48 -5.05 -2.43 3.15
N MET A 49 -5.11 -3.65 3.67
CA MET A 49 -4.02 -4.62 3.63
C MET A 49 -4.62 -6.00 3.34
N ILE A 50 -5.00 -6.23 2.08
CA ILE A 50 -5.69 -7.46 1.66
C ILE A 50 -4.96 -8.11 0.49
N ASP A 51 -5.29 -9.38 0.23
CA ASP A 51 -4.91 -10.03 -1.02
C ASP A 51 -5.78 -9.49 -2.16
N SER A 52 -5.20 -9.27 -3.33
CA SER A 52 -5.93 -8.85 -4.52
C SER A 52 -7.06 -9.80 -4.91
N LEU A 53 -6.92 -11.09 -4.59
CA LEU A 53 -7.96 -12.10 -4.83
C LEU A 53 -9.19 -11.91 -3.94
N GLU A 54 -9.03 -11.24 -2.80
CA GLU A 54 -10.10 -10.97 -1.82
C GLU A 54 -10.70 -9.56 -2.00
N MET A 55 -10.24 -8.79 -2.99
CA MET A 55 -10.66 -7.43 -3.20
C MET A 55 -12.11 -7.36 -3.72
N SER A 56 -12.95 -6.60 -3.03
CA SER A 56 -14.35 -6.40 -3.41
C SER A 56 -14.57 -5.08 -4.19
N GLU A 57 -15.75 -4.92 -4.78
CA GLU A 57 -16.15 -3.66 -5.41
C GLU A 57 -16.14 -2.47 -4.44
N LYS A 58 -16.41 -2.71 -3.15
CA LYS A 58 -16.36 -1.68 -2.11
C LYS A 58 -14.93 -1.17 -1.90
N ASP A 59 -13.96 -2.09 -1.96
CA ASP A 59 -12.54 -1.77 -1.83
C ASP A 59 -12.06 -0.95 -3.04
N ILE A 60 -12.45 -1.36 -4.25
CA ILE A 60 -12.17 -0.63 -5.48
C ILE A 60 -12.78 0.78 -5.42
N THR A 61 -14.03 0.90 -4.96
CA THR A 61 -14.71 2.20 -4.80
C THR A 61 -13.93 3.10 -3.83
N LYS A 62 -13.47 2.56 -2.70
CA LYS A 62 -12.63 3.28 -1.74
C LYS A 62 -11.33 3.77 -2.38
N ILE A 63 -10.65 2.95 -3.19
CA ILE A 63 -9.44 3.37 -3.94
C ILE A 63 -9.77 4.55 -4.88
N ILE A 64 -10.86 4.45 -5.65
CA ILE A 64 -11.28 5.52 -6.58
C ILE A 64 -11.58 6.82 -5.83
N GLU A 65 -12.29 6.76 -4.71
CA GLU A 65 -12.58 7.95 -3.90
C GLU A 65 -11.31 8.62 -3.38
N GLU A 66 -10.34 7.83 -2.92
CA GLU A 66 -9.06 8.34 -2.42
C GLU A 66 -8.21 8.96 -3.53
N CYS A 67 -8.23 8.37 -4.73
CA CYS A 67 -7.63 8.99 -5.91
C CYS A 67 -8.26 10.34 -6.26
N LYS A 68 -9.57 10.50 -6.09
CA LYS A 68 -10.27 11.77 -6.35
C LYS A 68 -10.04 12.83 -5.27
N LYS A 69 -9.81 12.40 -4.01
CA LYS A 69 -9.60 13.31 -2.86
C LYS A 69 -8.19 13.89 -2.81
N THR A 70 -7.19 13.21 -3.39
CA THR A 70 -5.80 13.67 -3.32
C THR A 70 -5.53 14.90 -4.19
N LYS A 71 -4.63 15.77 -3.72
CA LYS A 71 -4.09 16.90 -4.49
C LYS A 71 -2.81 16.52 -5.25
N ALA A 72 -2.35 15.28 -5.13
CA ALA A 72 -1.15 14.81 -5.81
C ALA A 72 -1.38 14.73 -7.33
N SER A 73 -0.37 15.14 -8.12
CA SER A 73 -0.42 15.06 -9.58
C SER A 73 -0.06 13.67 -10.13
N LYS A 74 0.43 12.77 -9.27
CA LYS A 74 0.80 11.40 -9.60
C LYS A 74 0.41 10.50 -8.44
N ILE A 75 -0.17 9.34 -8.76
CA ILE A 75 -0.62 8.34 -7.80
C ILE A 75 0.00 7.01 -8.18
N VAL A 76 0.53 6.29 -7.19
CA VAL A 76 0.96 4.90 -7.30
C VAL A 76 0.09 4.07 -6.36
N ILE A 77 -0.41 2.94 -6.83
CA ILE A 77 -1.22 2.02 -6.04
C ILE A 77 -0.44 0.70 -5.97
N THR A 78 -0.29 0.17 -4.76
CA THR A 78 0.42 -1.10 -4.51
C THR A 78 -0.51 -2.10 -3.88
#